data_AF-A0A6I5H613-F1
#
_entry.id   AF-A0A6I5H613-F1
#
_cell.length_a   1.000
_cell.length_b   1.000
_cell.length_c   1.000
_cell.angle_alpha   90.00
_cell.angle_beta   90.00
_cell.angle_gamma   90.00
#
_symmetry.space_group_name_H-M   'P 1'
#
loop_
_entity.id
_entity.type
_entity.pdbx_description
1 polymer ?
#
loop_
_entity_poly.entity_id
_entity_poly.type
_entity_poly.pdbx_seq_one_letter_code
_entity_poly.pdbx_strand_id
1 'polypeptide(L)'
;MRDGHRAEAERLLVRAVEEEVRRSDGRTDGRLLLSRARAALDAMAGAAGEEYAAYTRALDEAEAGRLTFGQRYARAGAGTALLVAAVAAVAAAVADLSLGTGAGPA
;
A
#
# COMPACT_ATOMS: atom_id res chain seq x y z
N MET A 1 17.70 4.91 -3.70
CA MET A 1 16.26 5.06 -4.04
C MET A 1 15.69 3.70 -4.43
N ARG A 2 14.42 3.38 -4.15
CA ARG A 2 13.82 2.09 -4.60
C ARG A 2 13.67 2.09 -6.12
N ASP A 3 13.83 0.92 -6.73
CA ASP A 3 13.82 0.76 -8.19
C ASP A 3 12.50 1.21 -8.84
N GLY A 4 11.36 0.96 -8.18
CA GLY A 4 10.05 1.40 -8.67
C GLY A 4 9.94 2.93 -8.76
N HIS A 5 10.33 3.65 -7.70
CA HIS A 5 10.34 5.10 -7.69
C HIS A 5 11.36 5.68 -8.68
N ARG A 6 12.49 4.98 -8.88
CA ARG A 6 13.49 5.37 -9.89
C ARG A 6 12.96 5.27 -11.31
N ALA A 7 12.35 4.15 -11.65
CA ALA A 7 11.75 3.98 -12.97
C ALA A 7 10.65 5.02 -13.22
N GLU A 8 9.85 5.38 -12.20
CA GLU A 8 8.83 6.41 -12.34
C GLU A 8 9.40 7.81 -12.55
N ALA A 9 10.42 8.20 -11.77
CA ALA A 9 11.11 9.46 -11.95
C ALA A 9 11.70 9.57 -13.37
N GLU A 10 12.34 8.50 -13.87
CA GLU A 10 12.89 8.47 -15.23
C GLU A 10 11.80 8.59 -16.32
N ARG A 11 10.63 7.96 -16.13
CA ARG A 11 9.47 8.13 -17.05
C ARG A 11 8.95 9.56 -17.06
N LEU A 12 8.88 10.23 -15.91
CA LEU A 12 8.49 11.63 -15.81
C LEU A 12 9.52 12.54 -16.49
N LEU A 13 10.81 12.25 -16.30
CA LEU A 13 11.91 12.98 -16.91
C LEU A 13 11.86 12.95 -18.44
N VAL A 14 11.63 11.77 -19.02
CA VAL A 14 11.49 11.61 -20.48
C VAL A 14 10.35 12.46 -21.01
N ARG A 15 9.16 12.36 -20.39
CA ARG A 15 8.00 13.18 -20.78
C ARG A 15 8.30 14.67 -20.68
N ALA A 16 8.93 15.12 -19.60
CA ALA A 16 9.27 16.53 -19.42
C ALA A 16 10.24 17.04 -20.51
N VAL A 17 11.20 16.22 -20.95
CA VAL A 17 12.11 16.58 -22.04
C VAL A 17 11.38 16.63 -23.38
N GLU A 18 10.50 15.68 -23.67
CA GLU A 18 9.68 15.69 -24.89
C GLU A 18 8.81 16.94 -24.98
N GLU A 19 8.20 17.32 -23.85
CA GLU A 19 7.43 18.54 -23.70
C GLU A 19 8.28 19.81 -23.93
N GLU A 20 9.50 19.84 -23.42
CA GLU A 20 10.39 20.99 -23.58
C GLU A 20 10.90 21.14 -25.02
N VAL A 21 11.25 20.03 -25.68
CA VAL A 21 11.64 20.04 -27.10
C VAL A 21 10.49 20.57 -27.96
N ARG A 22 9.25 20.14 -27.66
CA ARG A 22 8.05 20.63 -28.35
C ARG A 22 7.82 22.13 -28.10
N ARG A 23 7.91 22.59 -26.85
CA ARG A 23 7.77 24.02 -26.50
C ARG A 23 8.84 24.87 -27.17
N SER A 24 10.04 24.34 -27.32
CA SER A 24 11.19 25.03 -27.90
C SER A 24 11.17 25.09 -29.44
N ASP A 25 10.17 24.49 -30.11
CA ASP A 25 10.13 24.30 -31.57
C ASP A 25 11.44 23.68 -32.12
N GLY A 26 12.00 22.72 -31.38
CA GLY A 26 13.24 22.04 -31.78
C GLY A 26 14.53 22.83 -31.57
N ARG A 27 14.49 24.04 -30.97
CA ARG A 27 15.70 24.80 -30.60
C ARG A 27 16.54 24.16 -29.50
N THR A 28 15.97 23.17 -28.80
CA THR A 28 16.61 22.46 -27.70
C THR A 28 16.94 21.04 -28.12
N ASP A 29 18.19 20.62 -27.93
CA ASP A 29 18.61 19.23 -28.15
C ASP A 29 18.07 18.33 -27.03
N GLY A 30 17.02 17.57 -27.33
CA GLY A 30 16.39 16.67 -26.38
C GLY A 30 17.29 15.54 -25.86
N ARG A 31 18.23 15.04 -26.67
CA ARG A 31 19.14 13.97 -26.23
C ARG A 31 20.14 14.50 -25.22
N LEU A 32 20.71 15.67 -25.50
CA LEU A 32 21.63 16.35 -24.58
C LEU A 32 20.92 16.79 -23.29
N LEU A 33 19.67 17.26 -23.39
CA LEU A 33 18.88 17.65 -22.22
C LEU A 33 18.55 16.42 -21.36
N LEU A 34 18.13 15.31 -21.98
CA LEU A 34 17.81 14.08 -21.24
C LEU A 34 19.03 13.49 -20.54
N SER A 35 20.21 13.50 -21.16
CA SER A 35 21.43 13.00 -20.52
C SER A 35 21.82 13.83 -19.30
N ARG A 36 21.75 15.16 -19.41
CA ARG A 36 21.98 16.08 -18.28
C ARG A 36 20.95 15.87 -17.17
N ALA A 37 19.68 15.75 -17.53
CA ALA A 37 18.60 15.56 -16.57
C ALA A 37 18.75 14.24 -15.79
N ARG A 38 19.20 13.16 -16.44
CA ARG A 38 19.51 11.88 -15.76
C ARG A 38 20.68 12.02 -14.80
N ALA A 39 21.76 12.68 -15.22
CA ALA A 39 22.90 12.93 -14.34
C ALA A 39 22.51 13.77 -13.10
N ALA A 40 21.64 14.77 -13.28
CA ALA A 40 21.10 15.56 -12.18
C ALA A 40 20.23 14.71 -11.23
N LEU A 41 19.37 13.84 -11.79
CA LEU A 41 18.58 12.89 -11.00
C LEU A 41 19.47 11.95 -10.17
N ASP A 42 20.57 11.46 -10.75
CA ASP A 42 21.53 10.60 -10.05
C ASP A 42 22.22 11.35 -8.90
N ALA A 43 22.64 12.59 -9.13
CA ALA A 43 23.21 13.43 -8.09
C ALA A 43 22.22 13.69 -6.95
N MET A 44 20.96 14.00 -7.27
CA MET A 44 19.90 14.19 -6.28
C MET A 44 19.63 12.90 -5.49
N ALA A 45 19.55 11.75 -6.17
CA ALA A 45 19.32 10.47 -5.54
C ALA A 45 20.47 10.04 -4.62
N GLY A 46 21.71 10.38 -4.99
CA GLY A 46 22.89 10.19 -4.15
C GLY A 46 22.85 11.06 -2.90
N ALA A 47 22.60 12.37 -3.05
CA ALA A 47 22.54 13.31 -1.94
C ALA A 47 21.40 13.01 -0.95
N ALA A 48 20.24 12.56 -1.46
CA ALA A 48 19.08 12.22 -0.65
C ALA A 48 19.09 10.78 -0.13
N GLY A 49 20.17 10.01 -0.33
CA GLY A 49 20.19 8.57 -0.07
C GLY A 49 19.85 8.19 1.37
N GLU A 50 20.46 8.88 2.34
CA GLU A 50 20.25 8.63 3.77
C GLU A 50 18.83 8.98 4.21
N GLU A 51 18.36 10.17 3.84
CA GLU A 51 17.01 10.66 4.15
C GLU A 51 15.92 9.78 3.50
N TYR A 52 16.13 9.40 2.24
CA TYR A 52 15.23 8.51 1.53
C TYR A 52 15.18 7.12 2.20
N ALA A 53 16.31 6.59 2.67
CA ALA A 53 16.35 5.33 3.38
C ALA A 53 15.56 5.41 4.70
N ALA A 54 15.73 6.50 5.46
CA ALA A 54 14.96 6.76 6.68
C ALA A 54 13.46 6.85 6.40
N TYR A 55 13.06 7.59 5.35
CA TYR A 55 11.68 7.66 4.90
C TYR A 55 11.10 6.28 4.55
N THR A 56 11.81 5.47 3.76
CA THR A 56 11.30 4.13 3.40
C THR A 56 11.21 3.20 4.60
N ARG A 57 12.13 3.30 5.56
CA ARG A 57 12.07 2.55 6.81
C ARG A 57 10.82 2.92 7.62
N ALA A 58 10.54 4.21 7.76
CA ALA A 58 9.33 4.67 8.44
C ALA A 58 8.03 4.19 7.76
N LEU A 59 8.01 4.14 6.43
CA LEU A 59 6.88 3.55 5.69
C LEU A 59 6.72 2.05 5.95
N ASP A 60 7.83 1.31 5.93
CA ASP A 60 7.81 -0.14 6.17
C ASP A 60 7.35 -0.45 7.61
N GLU A 61 7.82 0.33 8.59
CA GLU A 61 7.38 0.23 9.99
C GLU A 61 5.89 0.58 10.17
N ALA A 62 5.40 1.61 9.48
CA ALA A 62 3.99 1.99 9.51
C ALA A 62 3.08 0.94 8.84
N GLU A 63 3.55 0.27 7.79
CA GLU A 63 2.86 -0.86 7.17
C GLU A 63 2.86 -2.07 8.11
N ALA A 64 4.00 -2.41 8.71
CA ALA A 64 4.12 -3.53 9.64
C ALA A 64 3.29 -3.33 10.93
N GLY A 65 3.18 -2.09 11.41
CA GLY A 65 2.35 -1.71 12.55
C GLY A 65 0.84 -1.70 12.25
N ARG A 66 0.46 -1.82 10.98
CA ARG A 66 -0.94 -1.80 10.52
C ARG A 66 -1.59 -3.16 10.76
N LEU A 67 -1.83 -3.49 12.04
CA LEU A 67 -2.67 -4.63 12.39
C LEU A 67 -4.07 -4.41 11.82
N THR A 68 -4.56 -5.37 11.04
CA THR A 68 -5.93 -5.32 10.52
C THR A 68 -6.94 -5.33 11.67
N PHE A 69 -8.13 -4.79 11.45
CA PHE A 69 -9.20 -4.81 12.47
C PHE A 69 -9.44 -6.22 13.00
N GLY A 70 -9.41 -7.25 12.13
CA GLY A 70 -9.53 -8.66 12.54
C GLY A 70 -8.39 -9.13 13.45
N GLN A 71 -7.14 -8.74 13.17
CA GLN A 71 -5.98 -9.08 14.01
C GLN A 71 -6.04 -8.35 15.37
N ARG A 72 -6.47 -7.08 15.38
CA ARG A 72 -6.71 -6.31 16.61
C ARG A 72 -7.85 -6.91 17.43
N TYR A 73 -8.97 -7.28 16.80
CA TYR A 73 -10.13 -7.87 17.44
C TYR A 73 -9.82 -9.26 18.02
N ALA A 74 -9.09 -10.09 17.28
CA ALA A 74 -8.61 -11.39 17.77
C ALA A 74 -7.64 -11.24 18.95
N ARG A 75 -6.73 -10.26 18.90
CA ARG A 75 -5.76 -9.99 19.97
C ARG A 75 -6.35 -9.32 21.20
N ALA A 76 -7.42 -8.53 21.04
CA ALA A 76 -8.09 -7.79 22.13
C ALA A 76 -9.02 -8.65 23.00
N GLY A 77 -9.05 -9.98 22.81
CA GLY A 77 -9.76 -10.89 23.71
C GLY A 77 -11.17 -11.28 23.29
N ALA A 78 -11.53 -11.11 22.01
CA ALA A 78 -12.82 -11.60 21.50
C ALA A 78 -12.98 -13.13 21.53
N GLY A 79 -11.92 -13.89 21.83
CA GLY A 79 -11.94 -15.36 21.85
C GLY A 79 -13.01 -15.95 22.78
N THR A 80 -13.18 -15.39 23.98
CA THR A 80 -14.22 -15.84 24.92
C THR A 80 -15.63 -15.49 24.44
N ALA A 81 -15.84 -14.27 23.92
CA ALA A 81 -17.14 -13.86 23.40
C ALA A 81 -17.56 -14.69 22.17
N LEU A 82 -16.61 -15.00 21.27
CA LEU A 82 -16.84 -15.87 20.11
C LEU A 82 -17.13 -17.31 20.52
N LEU A 83 -16.43 -17.84 21.53
CA LEU A 83 -16.71 -19.17 22.08
C LEU A 83 -18.11 -19.23 22.72
N VAL A 84 -18.50 -18.21 23.49
CA VAL A 84 -19.85 -18.12 24.06
C VAL A 84 -20.91 -18.06 22.96
N ALA A 85 -20.69 -17.23 21.93
CA ALA A 85 -21.61 -17.14 20.79
C ALA A 85 -21.72 -18.47 20.03
N ALA A 86 -20.61 -19.17 19.83
CA ALA A 86 -20.60 -20.49 19.18
C ALA A 86 -21.36 -21.53 20.02
N VAL A 87 -21.12 -21.58 21.33
CA VAL A 87 -21.85 -22.47 22.24
C VAL A 87 -23.34 -22.16 22.24
N ALA A 88 -23.71 -20.88 22.29
CA ALA A 88 -25.10 -20.45 22.23
C ALA A 88 -25.78 -20.82 20.91
N ALA A 89 -25.09 -20.66 19.77
CA ALA A 89 -25.62 -21.03 18.46
C ALA A 89 -25.84 -22.54 18.34
N VAL A 90 -24.90 -23.36 18.85
CA VAL A 90 -25.06 -24.82 18.91
C VAL A 90 -26.24 -25.19 19.80
N ALA A 91 -26.35 -24.57 20.98
CA ALA A 91 -27.45 -24.81 21.90
C ALA A 91 -28.81 -24.44 21.28
N ALA A 92 -28.89 -23.33 20.56
CA ALA A 92 -30.10 -22.91 19.82
C ALA A 92 -30.44 -23.92 18.71
N ALA A 93 -29.48 -24.33 17.89
CA ALA A 93 -29.71 -25.32 16.84
C ALA A 93 -30.19 -26.67 17.41
N VAL A 94 -29.64 -27.11 18.54
CA VAL A 94 -30.08 -28.32 19.24
C VAL A 94 -31.49 -28.14 19.81
N ALA A 95 -31.82 -26.96 20.36
CA ALA A 95 -33.15 -26.64 20.85
C ALA A 95 -34.18 -26.68 19.71
N ASP A 96 -33.88 -26.06 18.56
CA ASP A 96 -34.77 -26.03 17.40
C ASP A 96 -35.03 -27.45 16.86
N LEU A 97 -34.00 -28.31 16.83
CA LEU A 97 -34.11 -29.71 16.39
C LEU A 97 -34.84 -30.61 17.40
N SER A 98 -34.64 -30.39 18.70
CA SER A 98 -35.24 -31.23 19.77
C SER A 98 -36.67 -30.83 20.12
N LEU A 99 -37.01 -29.54 19.99
CA LEU A 99 -38.35 -29.00 20.25
C LEU A 99 -39.23 -28.98 18.99
N GLY A 100 -38.66 -29.26 17.81
CA GLY A 100 -39.40 -29.51 16.58
C GLY A 100 -40.07 -28.27 15.98
N THR A 101 -39.45 -27.10 16.06
CA THR A 101 -39.95 -25.90 15.38
C THR A 101 -39.48 -25.92 13.92
N GLY A 102 -40.35 -26.41 13.02
CA GLY A 102 -40.13 -26.28 11.58
C GLY A 102 -39.90 -24.83 11.18
N ALA A 103 -39.00 -24.62 10.22
CA ALA A 103 -38.61 -23.31 9.69
C ALA A 103 -39.83 -22.41 9.40
N GLY A 104 -39.89 -21.25 10.04
CA GLY A 104 -40.82 -20.17 9.71
C GLY A 104 -40.05 -18.88 9.42
N PRO A 105 -40.11 -18.31 8.21
CA PRO A 105 -39.37 -17.11 7.87
C PRO A 105 -40.17 -15.85 8.24
N ALA A 106 -39.62 -15.00 9.10
CA ALA A 106 -39.80 -13.54 9.11
C ALA A 106 -38.84 -12.93 10.14
#